data_AF-A0A4Q8B8W1-F1
#
_entry.id   AF-A0A4Q8B8W1-F1
#
_cell.length_a   1.000
_cell.length_b   1.000
_cell.length_c   1.000
_cell.angle_alpha   90.00
_cell.angle_beta   90.00
_cell.angle_gamma   90.00
#
_symmetry.space_group_name_H-M   'P 1'
#
loop_
_entity.id
_entity.type
_entity.pdbx_description
1 polymer ?
#
loop_
_entity_poly.entity_id
_entity_poly.type
_entity_poly.pdbx_seq_one_letter_code
_entity_poly.pdbx_strand_id
1 'polypeptide(L)'
;MTDGQLWLDPDRARRGGADLTLAGEAVSASRRQAGGAIADASAERPWGRDDIGAAFEKQYRRYEETLLRAWEMVGRSLEGLGADVARSVAATVENDEATARQLDRIPDQHQFPQRHRR
;
A
#
# COMPACT_ATOMS: atom_id res chain seq x y z
N MET A 1 -0.09 12.33 28.46
CA MET A 1 -0.88 11.81 27.33
C MET A 1 -0.82 12.89 26.27
N THR A 2 0.01 12.71 25.23
CA THR A 2 0.09 13.66 24.12
C THR A 2 -1.18 13.51 23.30
N ASP A 3 -1.98 14.57 23.27
CA ASP A 3 -3.16 14.70 22.42
C ASP A 3 -2.82 14.29 20.98
N GLY A 4 -3.72 13.52 20.35
CA GLY A 4 -3.49 12.78 19.10
C GLY A 4 -3.27 13.63 17.84
N GLN A 5 -2.23 14.45 17.83
CA GLN A 5 -1.70 15.08 16.62
C GLN A 5 -0.69 14.13 15.98
N LEU A 6 -1.08 13.52 14.86
CA LEU A 6 -0.19 12.78 14.00
C LEU A 6 0.69 13.79 13.24
N TRP A 7 1.89 14.08 13.74
CA TRP A 7 2.89 14.84 12.99
C TRP A 7 3.43 13.96 11.85
N LEU A 8 2.71 13.94 10.73
CA LEU A 8 3.11 13.25 9.52
C LEU A 8 3.95 14.18 8.66
N ASP A 9 5.16 13.77 8.28
CA ASP A 9 5.93 14.46 7.23
C ASP A 9 5.31 14.06 5.87
N PRO A 10 4.59 14.97 5.18
CA PRO A 10 3.85 14.63 3.95
C PRO A 10 4.80 14.21 2.82
N ASP A 11 5.99 14.79 2.73
CA ASP A 11 6.94 14.44 1.68
C ASP A 11 7.56 13.07 1.93
N ARG A 12 7.87 12.75 3.20
CA ARG A 12 8.32 11.40 3.58
C ARG A 12 7.23 10.36 3.31
N ALA A 13 5.98 10.67 3.62
CA ALA A 13 4.87 9.74 3.40
C ALA A 13 4.59 9.52 1.91
N ARG A 14 4.65 10.57 1.07
CA ARG A 14 4.55 10.45 -0.39
C ARG A 14 5.67 9.60 -0.97
N ARG A 15 6.92 9.81 -0.51
CA ARG A 15 8.07 8.98 -0.92
C ARG A 15 7.84 7.51 -0.55
N GLY A 16 7.41 7.23 0.68
CA GLY A 16 7.08 5.86 1.09
C GLY A 16 5.96 5.23 0.26
N GLY A 17 4.93 5.99 -0.10
CA GLY A 17 3.88 5.54 -1.02
C GLY A 17 4.43 5.20 -2.41
N ALA A 18 5.28 6.05 -2.97
CA ALA A 18 5.93 5.80 -4.26
C ALA A 18 6.84 4.55 -4.22
N ASP A 19 7.61 4.38 -3.13
CA ASP A 19 8.47 3.21 -2.94
C ASP A 19 7.63 1.91 -2.87
N LEU A 20 6.46 1.95 -2.22
CA LEU A 20 5.53 0.81 -2.18
C LEU A 20 4.97 0.49 -3.57
N THR A 21 4.59 1.50 -4.34
CA THR A 21 4.15 1.33 -5.73
C THR A 21 5.23 0.67 -6.58
N LEU A 22 6.46 1.20 -6.55
CA LEU A 22 7.59 0.64 -7.29
C LEU A 22 7.92 -0.80 -6.86
N ALA A 23 7.85 -1.09 -5.55
CA ALA A 23 8.03 -2.43 -5.04
C ALA A 23 6.93 -3.39 -5.56
N GLY A 24 5.67 -2.95 -5.59
CA GLY A 24 4.56 -3.71 -6.15
C GLY A 24 4.74 -4.02 -7.64
N GLU A 25 5.18 -3.03 -8.41
CA GLU A 25 5.51 -3.19 -9.83
C GLU A 25 6.66 -4.20 -10.04
N ALA A 26 7.73 -4.09 -9.25
CA ALA A 26 8.88 -4.99 -9.33
C ALA A 26 8.50 -6.43 -8.96
N VAL A 27 7.70 -6.63 -7.91
CA VAL A 27 7.21 -7.95 -7.50
C VAL A 27 6.31 -8.54 -8.59
N SER A 28 5.40 -7.75 -9.16
CA SER A 28 4.52 -8.17 -10.24
C SER A 28 5.29 -8.50 -11.53
N ALA A 29 6.32 -7.72 -11.86
CA ALA A 29 7.21 -8.01 -12.98
C ALA A 29 7.98 -9.32 -12.78
N SER A 30 8.53 -9.53 -11.58
CA SER A 30 9.21 -10.78 -11.23
C SER A 30 8.26 -11.99 -11.28
N ARG A 31 7.00 -11.82 -10.87
CA ARG A 31 5.96 -12.85 -11.01
C ARG A 31 5.68 -13.18 -12.47
N ARG A 32 5.60 -12.19 -13.35
CA ARG A 32 5.39 -12.43 -14.80
C ARG A 32 6.57 -13.16 -15.44
N GLN A 33 7.80 -12.84 -15.03
CA GLN A 33 9.01 -13.47 -15.58
C GLN A 33 9.27 -14.84 -14.96
N ALA A 34 9.75 -14.87 -13.71
CA ALA A 34 10.16 -16.10 -13.05
C ALA A 34 8.95 -17.03 -12.79
N GLY A 35 7.84 -16.47 -12.30
CA GLY A 35 6.63 -17.25 -12.09
C GLY A 35 5.98 -17.73 -13.40
N GLY A 36 6.13 -16.96 -14.49
CA GLY A 36 5.73 -17.39 -15.83
C GLY A 36 6.53 -18.59 -16.31
N ALA A 37 7.87 -18.51 -16.22
CA ALA A 37 8.75 -19.62 -16.58
C ALA A 37 8.48 -20.89 -15.76
N ILE A 38 8.16 -20.76 -14.47
CA ILE A 38 7.74 -21.89 -13.63
C ILE A 38 6.42 -22.50 -14.15
N ALA A 39 5.42 -21.67 -14.44
CA ALA A 39 4.13 -22.14 -14.93
C ALA A 39 4.27 -22.85 -16.29
N ASP A 40 5.08 -22.28 -17.19
CA ASP A 40 5.35 -22.85 -18.51
C ASP A 40 6.06 -24.21 -18.40
N ALA A 41 7.15 -24.28 -17.62
CA ALA A 41 7.87 -25.54 -17.40
C ALA A 41 6.96 -26.60 -16.75
N SER A 42 6.10 -26.18 -15.82
CA SER A 42 5.20 -27.10 -15.15
C SER A 42 4.12 -27.60 -16.11
N ALA A 43 3.66 -26.81 -17.09
CA ALA A 43 2.72 -27.26 -18.12
C ALA A 43 3.23 -28.46 -18.94
N GLU A 44 4.55 -28.63 -19.05
CA GLU A 44 5.20 -29.75 -19.74
C GLU A 44 5.25 -31.05 -18.93
N ARG A 45 4.81 -31.03 -17.65
CA ARG A 45 4.88 -32.16 -16.70
C ARG A 45 6.30 -32.72 -16.56
N PRO A 46 7.22 -31.94 -15.97
CA PRO A 46 8.66 -32.23 -15.99
C PRO A 46 9.06 -33.44 -15.12
N TRP A 47 8.17 -33.93 -14.26
CA TRP A 47 8.47 -34.95 -13.26
C TRP A 47 8.35 -36.39 -13.76
N GLY A 48 8.16 -36.60 -15.06
CA GLY A 48 7.97 -37.93 -15.63
C GLY A 48 6.52 -38.39 -15.62
N ARG A 49 6.25 -39.51 -16.31
CA ARG A 49 4.91 -40.08 -16.48
C ARG A 49 4.70 -41.39 -15.71
N ASP A 50 5.70 -41.82 -14.95
CA ASP A 50 5.60 -42.97 -14.06
C ASP A 50 4.83 -42.62 -12.78
N ASP A 51 4.56 -43.62 -11.95
CA ASP A 51 3.77 -43.45 -10.73
C ASP A 51 4.46 -42.52 -9.72
N ILE A 52 5.80 -42.52 -9.70
CA ILE A 52 6.60 -41.65 -8.83
C ILE A 52 6.45 -40.19 -9.28
N GLY A 53 6.63 -39.93 -10.58
CA GLY A 53 6.45 -38.62 -11.17
C GLY A 53 5.04 -38.08 -11.01
N ALA A 54 4.02 -38.93 -11.20
CA ALA A 54 2.62 -38.57 -11.00
C ALA A 54 2.31 -38.21 -9.54
N ALA A 55 2.87 -38.95 -8.58
CA ALA A 55 2.70 -38.65 -7.16
C ALA A 55 3.36 -37.31 -6.76
N PHE A 56 4.56 -37.04 -7.28
CA PHE A 56 5.26 -35.77 -7.04
C PHE A 56 4.51 -34.58 -7.68
N GLU A 57 4.15 -34.72 -8.95
CA GLU A 57 3.38 -33.72 -9.73
C GLU A 57 2.13 -33.27 -8.97
N LYS A 58 1.38 -34.21 -8.38
CA LYS A 58 0.16 -33.90 -7.63
C LYS A 58 0.40 -32.91 -6.48
N GLN A 59 1.48 -33.10 -5.72
CA GLN A 59 1.78 -32.21 -4.59
C GLN A 59 2.45 -30.93 -5.04
N TYR A 60 3.39 -31.04 -5.97
CA TYR A 60 4.06 -29.89 -6.56
C TYR A 60 3.06 -28.90 -7.14
N ARG A 61 2.11 -29.36 -7.98
CA ARG A 61 1.11 -28.51 -8.63
C ARG A 61 0.28 -27.70 -7.65
N ARG A 62 -0.14 -28.31 -6.54
CA ARG A 62 -0.93 -27.64 -5.51
C ARG A 62 -0.16 -26.48 -4.86
N TYR A 63 1.11 -26.70 -4.53
CA TYR A 63 1.95 -25.67 -3.94
C TYR A 63 2.34 -24.59 -4.95
N GLU A 64 2.64 -24.98 -6.18
CA GLU A 64 2.92 -24.08 -7.30
C GLU A 64 1.76 -23.09 -7.50
N GLU A 65 0.52 -23.57 -7.66
CA GLU A 65 -0.64 -22.71 -7.84
C GLU A 65 -0.84 -21.74 -6.67
N THR A 66 -0.64 -22.22 -5.45
CA THR A 66 -0.78 -21.40 -4.23
C THR A 66 0.28 -20.29 -4.21
N LEU A 67 1.53 -20.65 -4.49
CA LEU A 67 2.64 -19.71 -4.54
C LEU A 67 2.44 -18.66 -5.64
N LEU A 68 2.11 -19.10 -6.86
CA LEU A 68 1.94 -18.19 -8.00
C LEU A 68 0.78 -17.22 -7.81
N ARG A 69 -0.29 -17.62 -7.13
CA ARG A 69 -1.41 -16.74 -6.75
C ARG A 69 -1.01 -15.79 -5.63
N ALA A 70 -0.37 -16.27 -4.57
CA ALA A 70 0.09 -15.43 -3.47
C ALA A 70 1.07 -14.35 -3.95
N TRP A 71 2.00 -14.71 -4.82
CA TRP A 71 2.96 -13.78 -5.41
C TRP A 71 2.26 -12.65 -6.19
N GLU A 72 1.30 -12.99 -7.05
CA GLU A 72 0.49 -11.99 -7.77
C GLU A 72 -0.25 -11.06 -6.80
N MET A 73 -0.86 -11.62 -5.75
CA MET A 73 -1.55 -10.82 -4.75
C MET A 73 -0.63 -9.85 -4.02
N VAL A 74 0.58 -10.28 -3.63
CA VAL A 74 1.55 -9.42 -2.93
C VAL A 74 1.93 -8.21 -3.80
N GLY A 75 2.22 -8.41 -5.09
CA GLY A 75 2.54 -7.32 -5.99
C GLY A 75 1.42 -6.28 -6.08
N ARG A 76 0.18 -6.75 -6.28
CA ARG A 76 -1.01 -5.89 -6.35
C ARG A 76 -1.32 -5.18 -5.04
N SER A 77 -1.12 -5.86 -3.91
CA SER A 77 -1.33 -5.26 -2.59
C SER A 77 -0.34 -4.14 -2.29
N LEU A 78 0.94 -4.30 -2.64
CA LEU A 78 1.95 -3.24 -2.47
C LEU A 78 1.63 -2.02 -3.33
N GLU A 79 1.25 -2.24 -4.59
CA GLU A 79 0.84 -1.17 -5.49
C GLU A 79 -0.39 -0.41 -4.97
N GLY A 80 -1.40 -1.14 -4.51
CA GLY A 80 -2.60 -0.57 -3.89
C GLY A 80 -2.30 0.23 -2.62
N LEU A 81 -1.45 -0.31 -1.73
CA LEU A 81 -1.03 0.39 -0.52
C LEU A 81 -0.29 1.70 -0.84
N GLY A 82 0.58 1.71 -1.86
CA GLY A 82 1.26 2.92 -2.31
C GLY A 82 0.28 4.01 -2.76
N ALA A 83 -0.74 3.63 -3.55
CA ALA A 83 -1.80 4.52 -3.98
C ALA A 83 -2.67 5.03 -2.81
N ASP A 84 -2.98 4.17 -1.84
CA ASP A 84 -3.76 4.52 -0.66
C ASP A 84 -3.03 5.51 0.24
N VAL A 85 -1.72 5.31 0.44
CA VAL A 85 -0.87 6.26 1.18
C VAL A 85 -0.87 7.62 0.48
N ALA A 86 -0.66 7.67 -0.83
CA ALA A 86 -0.65 8.92 -1.58
C ALA A 86 -1.97 9.69 -1.46
N ARG A 87 -3.11 8.98 -1.59
CA ARG A 87 -4.45 9.58 -1.41
C ARG A 87 -4.69 10.08 0.01
N SER A 88 -4.30 9.31 1.02
CA SER A 88 -4.46 9.68 2.42
C SER A 88 -3.67 10.93 2.79
N VAL A 89 -2.41 11.02 2.32
CA VAL A 89 -1.57 12.20 2.54
C VAL A 89 -2.13 13.44 1.86
N ALA A 90 -2.59 13.32 0.61
CA ALA A 90 -3.21 14.43 -0.11
C ALA A 90 -4.45 14.97 0.64
N ALA A 91 -5.36 14.07 1.05
CA ALA A 91 -6.56 14.43 1.79
C ALA A 91 -6.24 15.10 3.14
N THR A 92 -5.21 14.62 3.85
CA THR A 92 -4.77 15.21 5.12
C THR A 92 -4.25 16.63 4.93
N VAL A 93 -3.36 16.84 3.95
CA VAL A 93 -2.80 18.17 3.65
C VAL A 93 -3.90 19.16 3.23
N GLU A 94 -4.80 18.75 2.36
CA GLU A 94 -5.93 19.60 1.92
C GLU A 94 -6.83 20.01 3.10
N ASN A 95 -7.09 19.07 4.02
CA ASN A 95 -7.90 19.33 5.21
C ASN A 95 -7.20 20.29 6.18
N ASP A 96 -5.89 20.14 6.38
CA ASP A 96 -5.10 21.03 7.25
C ASP A 96 -5.06 22.46 6.68
N GLU A 97 -4.86 22.60 5.36
CA GLU A 97 -4.89 23.90 4.68
C GLU A 97 -6.29 24.56 4.72
N ALA A 98 -7.36 23.76 4.58
CA ALA A 98 -8.72 24.26 4.71
C ALA A 98 -9.01 24.75 6.13
N THR A 99 -8.59 23.98 7.14
CA THR A 99 -8.76 24.31 8.55
C THR A 99 -7.97 25.56 8.93
N ALA A 100 -6.70 25.66 8.50
CA ALA A 100 -5.86 26.83 8.73
C ALA A 100 -6.50 28.11 8.14
N ARG A 101 -7.02 28.05 6.91
CA ARG A 101 -7.74 29.18 6.29
C ARG A 101 -9.02 29.55 7.02
N GLN A 102 -9.72 28.58 7.62
CA GLN A 102 -10.91 28.86 8.42
C GLN A 102 -10.53 29.56 9.73
N LEU A 103 -9.47 29.11 10.41
CA LEU A 103 -9.00 29.73 11.65
C LEU A 103 -8.49 31.16 11.43
N ASP A 104 -7.74 31.41 10.35
CA ASP A 104 -7.26 32.75 9.99
C ASP A 104 -8.41 33.75 9.72
N ARG A 105 -9.57 33.24 9.29
CA ARG A 105 -10.78 34.04 9.07
C ARG A 105 -11.57 34.35 10.33
N ILE A 106 -11.24 33.77 11.50
CA ILE A 106 -11.87 34.12 12.77
C ILE A 106 -11.06 35.27 13.38
N PRO A 107 -11.50 36.54 13.27
CA PRO A 107 -10.84 37.64 13.97
C PRO A 107 -11.09 37.46 15.47
N ASP A 108 -10.17 37.91 16.32
CA ASP A 108 -10.27 37.93 17.79
C ASP A 108 -11.64 38.49 18.26
N GLN A 109 -12.65 37.63 18.39
CA GLN A 109 -13.94 37.95 18.99
C GLN A 109 -13.86 37.95 20.52
N HIS A 110 -12.67 38.11 21.10
CA HIS A 110 -12.46 38.29 22.53
C HIS A 110 -12.16 39.75 22.85
N GLN A 111 -13.01 40.65 22.36
CA GLN A 111 -13.14 41.98 22.96
C GLN A 111 -13.98 41.83 24.23
N PHE A 112 -13.29 41.51 25.35
CA PHE A 112 -13.89 41.57 26.68
C PHE A 112 -14.48 42.97 26.92
N PRO A 113 -15.79 43.12 27.19
CA PRO A 113 -16.31 44.41 27.58
C PRO A 113 -15.74 44.77 28.96
N GLN A 114 -14.89 45.81 29.01
CA GLN A 114 -14.49 46.41 30.27
C GLN A 114 -15.75 46.98 30.96
N ARG A 115 -16.27 46.22 31.93
CA ARG A 115 -17.27 46.72 32.87
C ARG A 115 -16.58 47.75 33.78
N HIS A 116 -16.69 49.02 33.41
CA HIS A 116 -16.47 50.13 34.33
C HIS A 116 -17.42 49.99 35.54
N ARG A 117 -16.85 49.63 36.69
CA ARG A 117 -17.49 49.81 38.00
C ARG A 117 -17.45 51.30 38.35
N ARG A 118 -18.63 51.88 38.60
CA ARG A 118 -18.81 52.99 39.53
C ARG A 118 -19.65 52.50 40.69
#